data_AF-A0A1G9HXC0-F1
#
_entry.id   AF-A0A1G9HXC0-F1
#
_cell.length_a   1.000
_cell.length_b   1.000
_cell.length_c   1.000
_cell.angle_alpha   90.00
_cell.angle_beta   90.00
_cell.angle_gamma   90.00
#
_symmetry.space_group_name_H-M   'P 1'
#
loop_
_entity.id
_entity.type
_entity.pdbx_description
1 polymer ?
#
loop_
_entity_poly.entity_id
_entity_poly.type
_entity_poly.pdbx_seq_one_letter_code
_entity_poly.pdbx_strand_id
1 'polypeptide(L)' 'MKLIHDTLGLWLQLTAQAPKRDERGLSQSTENAVLLAGAAVIALLIIGVITNYVRDNLPG' A
#
# COMPACT_ATOMS: atom_id res chain seq x y z
N MET A 1 -17.18 -17.87 -8.84
CA MET A 1 -17.09 -16.70 -7.93
C MET A 1 -16.48 -17.01 -6.56
N LYS A 2 -16.44 -18.28 -6.08
CA LYS A 2 -15.77 -18.64 -4.82
C LYS A 2 -14.24 -18.46 -4.86
N LEU A 3 -13.61 -18.86 -5.97
CA LEU A 3 -12.16 -18.73 -6.18
C LEU A 3 -11.63 -17.30 -6.04
N ILE A 4 -12.40 -16.29 -6.44
CA ILE A 4 -12.00 -14.88 -6.35
C ILE A 4 -12.02 -14.43 -4.89
N HIS A 5 -13.02 -14.82 -4.11
CA HIS A 5 -13.08 -14.49 -2.69
C HIS A 5 -12.01 -15.22 -1.87
N ASP A 6 -11.72 -16.48 -2.20
CA ASP A 6 -10.72 -17.27 -1.48
C ASP A 6 -9.30 -16.75 -1.75
N THR A 7 -9.02 -16.36 -2.99
CA THR A 7 -7.75 -15.74 -3.36
C THR A 7 -7.61 -14.34 -2.77
N LEU A 8 -8.66 -13.51 -2.79
CA LEU A 8 -8.66 -12.20 -2.15
C LEU A 8 -8.54 -12.31 -0.63
N GLY A 9 -9.22 -13.26 -0.01
CA GLY A 9 -9.15 -13.52 1.42
C GLY A 9 -7.75 -13.95 1.85
N LEU A 10 -7.12 -14.85 1.08
CA LEU A 10 -5.75 -15.27 1.31
C LEU A 10 -4.77 -14.11 1.12
N TRP A 11 -4.92 -13.33 0.05
CA TRP A 11 -4.06 -12.18 -0.24
C TRP A 11 -4.18 -11.09 0.85
N LEU A 12 -5.41 -10.82 1.30
CA LEU A 12 -5.67 -9.90 2.40
C LEU A 12 -5.10 -10.43 3.71
N GLN A 13 -5.17 -11.73 3.98
CA GLN A 13 -4.68 -12.30 5.24
C GLN A 13 -3.15 -12.39 5.30
N LEU A 14 -2.49 -12.58 4.16
CA LEU A 14 -1.02 -12.49 4.05
C LEU A 14 -0.50 -11.06 4.18
N THR A 15 -1.29 -10.07 3.78
CA THR A 15 -0.92 -8.64 3.86
C THR A 15 -1.42 -7.98 5.16
N ALA A 16 -2.46 -8.52 5.78
CA ALA A 16 -2.97 -8.09 7.07
C ALA A 16 -2.06 -8.61 8.17
N GLN A 17 -1.06 -7.78 8.50
CA GLN A 17 -0.18 -7.94 9.63
C GLN A 17 -0.99 -8.20 10.91
N ALA A 18 -0.82 -9.40 11.50
CA ALA A 18 -1.53 -9.81 12.71
C ALA A 18 -1.39 -8.77 13.85
N PRO A 19 -2.45 -8.47 14.61
CA PRO A 19 -2.39 -7.45 15.65
C PRO A 19 -1.50 -7.95 16.80
N LYS A 20 -0.27 -7.41 16.87
CA LYS A 20 0.63 -7.61 18.01
C LYS A 20 0.05 -6.88 19.21
N ARG A 21 -0.15 -7.65 20.29
CA ARG A 21 -0.82 -7.24 21.52
C ARG A 21 -0.09 -6.07 22.20
N ASP A 22 -0.90 -5.15 22.71
CA ASP A 22 -0.61 -3.83 23.28
C ASP A 22 0.50 -3.78 24.33
N GLU A 23 1.65 -3.17 23.98
CA GLU A 23 2.52 -2.45 24.94
C GLU A 23 3.26 -1.23 24.31
N ARG A 24 2.96 -0.80 23.06
CA ARG A 24 3.82 0.14 22.28
C ARG A 24 3.09 1.25 21.52
N GLY A 25 2.10 1.90 22.11
CA GLY A 25 1.28 2.94 21.42
C GLY A 25 2.08 4.04 20.69
N LEU A 26 3.28 4.41 21.18
CA LEU A 26 4.16 5.38 20.52
C LEU A 26 4.99 4.77 19.38
N SER A 27 5.72 3.68 19.63
CA SER A 27 6.54 3.02 18.60
C SER A 27 5.70 2.41 17.48
N GLN A 28 4.45 2.01 17.74
CA GLN A 28 3.55 1.46 16.73
C GLN A 28 2.96 2.55 15.82
N SER A 29 2.70 3.74 16.35
CA SER A 29 2.33 4.89 15.52
C SER A 29 3.50 5.32 14.64
N THR A 30 4.73 5.35 15.17
CA THR A 30 5.92 5.69 14.38
C THR A 30 6.28 4.60 13.37
N GLU A 31 6.20 3.31 13.73
CA GLU A 31 6.49 2.17 12.85
C GLU A 31 5.50 2.10 11.68
N ASN A 32 4.19 2.22 11.97
CA ASN A 32 3.18 2.25 10.91
C ASN A 32 3.23 3.56 10.11
N ALA A 33 3.54 4.71 10.74
CA ALA A 33 3.70 5.98 10.03
C ALA A 33 4.90 5.95 9.07
N VAL A 34 6.01 5.33 9.44
CA VAL A 34 7.17 5.14 8.56
C VAL A 34 6.82 4.22 7.39
N LEU A 35 6.13 3.10 7.65
CA LEU A 35 5.69 2.20 6.59
C LEU A 35 4.70 2.88 5.64
N LEU A 36 3.72 3.62 6.17
CA LEU A 36 2.76 4.39 5.39
C LEU A 36 3.45 5.51 4.59
N ALA A 37 4.37 6.24 5.20
CA ALA A 37 5.12 7.29 4.52
C ALA A 37 5.96 6.71 3.38
N GLY A 38 6.66 5.59 3.61
CA GLY A 38 7.40 4.88 2.57
C GLY A 38 6.51 4.43 1.41
N ALA A 39 5.36 3.82 1.72
CA ALA A 39 4.40 3.41 0.72
C ALA A 39 3.83 4.60 -0.08
N ALA A 40 3.49 5.69 0.61
CA ALA A 40 2.96 6.90 -0.02
C ALA A 40 3.98 7.56 -0.95
N VAL A 41 5.26 7.61 -0.57
CA VAL A 41 6.34 8.13 -1.41
C VAL A 41 6.47 7.33 -2.71
N ILE A 42 6.48 5.99 -2.62
CA ILE A 42 6.56 5.12 -3.80
C ILE A 42 5.33 5.32 -4.69
N ALA A 43 4.14 5.40 -4.10
CA ALA A 43 2.89 5.63 -4.84
C ALA A 43 2.93 6.96 -5.62
N LEU A 44 3.36 8.05 -4.97
CA LEU A 44 3.48 9.36 -5.62
C LEU A 44 4.51 9.37 -6.75
N LEU A 45 5.63 8.67 -6.58
CA LEU A 45 6.63 8.52 -7.65
C LEU A 45 6.05 7.82 -8.87
N ILE A 46 5.36 6.70 -8.68
CA ILE A 46 4.74 5.94 -9.77
C ILE A 46 3.68 6.79 -10.47
N ILE A 47 2.81 7.47 -9.71
CA ILE A 47 1.79 8.36 -10.27
C ILE A 47 2.45 9.48 -11.09
N GLY A 48 3.52 10.09 -10.58
CA GLY A 48 4.24 11.15 -11.28
C GLY A 48 4.85 10.69 -12.60
N VAL A 49 5.56 9.57 -12.58
CA VAL A 49 6.18 8.97 -13.78
C VAL A 49 5.12 8.62 -14.82
N ILE A 50 4.04 7.95 -14.42
CA ILE A 50 2.97 7.55 -15.34
C ILE A 50 2.25 8.79 -15.87
N THR A 51 1.93 9.76 -15.03
CA THR A 51 1.25 11.00 -15.46
C THR A 51 2.09 11.75 -16.47
N ASN A 52 3.40 11.85 -16.24
CA ASN A 52 4.30 12.52 -17.17
C ASN A 52 4.40 11.74 -18.49
N TYR A 53 4.61 10.43 -18.41
CA TYR A 53 4.64 9.56 -19.58
C TYR A 53 3.36 9.68 -20.41
N VAL A 54 2.19 9.64 -19.76
CA VAL A 54 0.90 9.80 -20.43
C VAL A 54 0.83 11.18 -21.05
N ARG A 55 1.14 12.27 -20.35
CA ARG A 55 1.11 13.63 -20.93
C ARG A 55 2.00 13.77 -22.17
N ASP A 56 3.18 13.16 -22.14
CA ASP A 56 4.14 13.24 -23.25
C ASP A 56 3.71 12.35 -24.45
N ASN A 57 2.93 11.30 -24.20
CA ASN A 57 2.55 10.31 -25.21
C ASN A 57 1.05 10.31 -25.57
N LEU A 58 0.23 11.13 -24.92
CA LEU A 58 -1.16 11.32 -25.30
C LEU A 58 -1.21 12.42 -26.37
N PRO A 59 -1.54 12.10 -27.63
CA PRO A 59 -1.89 13.14 -28.58
C PRO A 59 -3.16 13.83 -28.08
N GLY A 60 -3.10 15.16 -27.97
CA GLY A 60 -4.29 16.00 -27.80
C GLY A 60 -5.23 15.90 -29.00
#